data_AF-A0A1R3VHI8-F1
#
_entry.id   AF-A0A1R3VHI8-F1
#
_cell.length_a   1.000
_cell.length_b   1.000
_cell.length_c   1.000
_cell.angle_alpha   90.00
_cell.angle_beta   90.00
_cell.angle_gamma   90.00
#
_symmetry.space_group_name_H-M   'P 1'
#
loop_
_entity.id
_entity.type
_entity.pdbx_description
1 polymer ?
#
loop_
_entity_poly.entity_id
_entity_poly.type
_entity_poly.pdbx_seq_one_letter_code
_entity_poly.pdbx_strand_id
1 'polypeptide(L)' 'MGTKAERLVQRDRWGISWQITPRVLTDAMAAGGNEAKRAFDATMTMKKIDVAAIEAARRG' A
#
# COMPACT_ATOMS: atom_id res chain seq x y z
N MET A 1 -14.36 3.34 -11.69
CA MET A 1 -13.12 4.13 -11.57
C MET A 1 -12.75 4.17 -10.11
N GLY A 2 -12.03 3.15 -9.63
CA GLY A 2 -11.76 3.00 -8.20
C GLY A 2 -10.69 3.97 -7.73
N THR A 3 -10.93 4.63 -6.61
CA THR A 3 -9.97 5.60 -6.07
C THR A 3 -8.70 4.87 -5.63
N LYS A 4 -7.53 5.53 -5.70
CA LYS A 4 -6.23 4.93 -5.37
C LYS A 4 -6.27 4.17 -4.02
N ALA A 5 -6.99 4.69 -3.02
CA ALA A 5 -7.14 4.09 -1.69
C ALA A 5 -7.84 2.71 -1.65
N GLU A 6 -8.67 2.36 -2.63
CA GLU A 6 -9.46 1.12 -2.62
C GLU A 6 -8.62 -0.15 -2.85
N ARG A 7 -7.37 -0.01 -3.30
CA ARG A 7 -6.48 -1.15 -3.59
C ARG A 7 -5.97 -1.88 -2.35
N LEU A 8 -6.09 -1.27 -1.18
CA LEU A 8 -5.73 -1.88 0.09
C LEU A 8 -6.89 -2.69 0.71
N VAL A 9 -8.08 -2.63 0.09
CA VAL A 9 -9.30 -3.22 0.64
C VAL A 9 -9.58 -4.55 -0.04
N GLN A 10 -9.59 -5.62 0.74
CA GLN A 10 -10.01 -6.96 0.33
C GLN A 10 -11.40 -7.25 0.88
N ARG A 11 -12.30 -7.80 0.05
CA ARG A 11 -13.59 -8.29 0.54
C ARG A 11 -13.53 -9.78 0.84
N ASP A 12 -14.18 -10.18 1.92
CA ASP A 12 -14.39 -11.59 2.27
C ASP A 12 -15.70 -12.15 1.70
N ARG A 13 -15.97 -13.43 1.99
CA ARG A 13 -17.17 -14.15 1.50
C ARG A 13 -18.49 -13.64 2.08
N TRP A 14 -18.46 -12.83 3.14
CA TRP A 14 -19.64 -12.24 3.79
C TRP A 14 -19.84 -10.77 3.40
N GLY A 15 -19.02 -10.26 2.47
CA GLY A 15 -19.09 -8.88 2.00
C GLY A 15 -18.42 -7.87 2.92
N ILE A 16 -17.68 -8.32 3.94
CA ILE A 16 -16.92 -7.44 4.85
C ILE A 16 -15.65 -6.99 4.14
N SER A 17 -15.40 -5.70 4.19
CA SER A 17 -14.21 -5.05 3.64
C SER A 17 -13.11 -4.97 4.70
N TRP A 18 -11.98 -5.59 4.42
CA TRP A 18 -10.78 -5.61 5.27
C TRP A 18 -9.69 -4.75 4.63
N GLN A 19 -9.15 -3.79 5.38
CA GLN A 19 -7.97 -3.04 4.93
C GLN A 19 -6.70 -3.77 5.36
N ILE A 20 -5.83 -4.05 4.38
CA ILE A 20 -4.53 -4.67 4.62
C ILE A 20 -3.47 -3.61 4.37
N THR A 21 -2.84 -3.13 5.45
CA THR A 21 -1.78 -2.11 5.39
C THR A 21 -0.47 -2.75 5.83
N PRO A 22 0.53 -2.90 4.94
CA PRO A 22 1.81 -3.48 5.31
C PRO A 22 2.60 -2.49 6.17
N ARG A 23 3.35 -3.02 7.15
CA ARG A 23 4.08 -2.18 8.11
C ARG A 23 5.07 -1.22 7.44
N VAL A 24 5.74 -1.66 6.38
CA VAL A 24 6.63 -0.81 5.57
C VAL A 24 5.95 0.45 5.04
N LEU A 25 4.65 0.38 4.70
CA LEU A 25 3.91 1.55 4.24
C LEU A 25 3.66 2.50 5.41
N THR A 26 3.24 1.99 6.57
CA THR A 26 3.08 2.80 7.79
C THR A 26 4.39 3.48 8.19
N ASP A 27 5.51 2.75 8.16
CA ASP A 27 6.83 3.27 8.51
C ASP A 27 7.28 4.36 7.51
N ALA A 28 7.05 4.14 6.21
CA ALA A 28 7.35 5.13 5.19
C ALA A 28 6.50 6.40 5.37
N MET A 29 5.21 6.25 5.65
CA MET A 29 4.32 7.39 5.91
C MET A 29 4.73 8.17 7.17
N ALA A 30 5.21 7.49 8.21
CA ALA A 30 5.72 8.12 9.42
C ALA A 30 7.03 8.89 9.18
N ALA A 31 7.91 8.37 8.32
CA ALA A 31 9.15 9.03 7.96
C ALA A 31 8.94 10.22 6.99
N GLY A 32 7.90 10.15 6.15
CA GLY A 32 7.46 11.25 5.29
C GLY A 32 8.33 11.45 4.04
N GLY A 33 8.15 12.61 3.40
CA GLY A 33 8.97 13.02 2.25
C GLY A 33 8.87 12.10 1.02
N ASN A 34 9.98 11.99 0.29
CA ASN A 34 10.03 11.29 -0.99
C ASN A 34 9.89 9.77 -0.84
N GLU A 35 10.39 9.19 0.27
CA GLU A 35 10.25 7.75 0.51
C GLU A 35 8.80 7.35 0.78
N ALA A 36 8.04 8.19 1.50
CA ALA A 36 6.61 8.00 1.72
C ALA A 36 5.85 8.01 0.40
N LYS A 37 6.17 8.98 -0.47
CA LYS A 37 5.54 9.11 -1.79
C LYS A 37 5.78 7.88 -2.66
N ARG A 38 7.02 7.37 -2.73
CA ARG A 38 7.34 6.19 -3.56
C ARG A 38 6.72 4.92 -3.01
N ALA A 39 6.77 4.70 -1.69
CA ALA A 39 6.12 3.57 -1.05
C ALA A 39 4.60 3.61 -1.31
N PHE A 40 3.97 4.78 -1.15
CA PHE A 40 2.55 4.96 -1.44
C PHE A 40 2.24 4.68 -2.91
N ASP A 41 2.94 5.34 -3.84
CA ASP A 41 2.72 5.20 -5.28
C ASP A 41 2.90 3.75 -5.75
N ALA A 42 3.93 3.03 -5.26
CA ALA A 42 4.14 1.62 -5.55
C ALA A 42 2.93 0.77 -5.13
N THR A 43 2.42 0.99 -3.92
CA THR A 43 1.28 0.24 -3.40
C THR A 43 0.01 0.45 -4.24
N MET A 44 -0.16 1.65 -4.82
CA MET A 44 -1.31 1.98 -5.68
C MET A 44 -1.27 1.31 -7.06
N THR A 45 -0.16 0.68 -7.46
CA THR A 45 -0.08 -0.08 -8.72
C THR A 45 -0.52 -1.53 -8.54
N MET A 46 -0.46 -2.02 -7.31
CA MET A 46 -0.61 -3.44 -6.99
C MET A 46 -2.08 -3.84 -6.84
N LYS A 47 -2.39 -5.09 -7.17
CA LYS A 47 -3.67 -5.74 -6.84
C LYS A 47 -3.54 -6.63 -5.60
N LYS A 48 -2.36 -7.22 -5.40
CA LYS A 48 -1.97 -7.95 -4.21
C LYS A 48 -0.69 -7.33 -3.69
N ILE A 49 -0.62 -7.08 -2.38
CA ILE A 49 0.51 -6.39 -1.78
C ILE A 49 1.76 -7.27 -1.84
N ASP A 50 2.82 -6.71 -2.41
CA ASP A 50 4.18 -7.23 -2.38
C ASP A 50 5.03 -6.32 -1.50
N VAL A 51 5.38 -6.82 -0.31
CA VAL A 51 6.15 -6.05 0.67
C VAL A 51 7.56 -5.77 0.18
N ALA A 52 8.19 -6.71 -0.54
CA ALA A 52 9.56 -6.55 -1.02
C ALA A 52 9.64 -5.48 -2.12
N ALA A 53 8.65 -5.44 -3.02
CA ALA A 53 8.54 -4.40 -4.04
C ALA A 53 8.31 -3.01 -3.42
N ILE A 54 7.52 -2.91 -2.35
CA ILE A 54 7.31 -1.64 -1.63
C ILE A 54 8.59 -1.20 -0.91
N GLU A 55 9.34 -2.12 -0.29
CA GLU A 55 10.64 -1.81 0.30
C GLU A 55 11.65 -1.31 -0.74
N ALA A 56 11.71 -1.95 -1.92
CA ALA A 56 12.57 -1.53 -3.00
C ALA A 56 12.22 -0.12 -3.50
N ALA A 57 10.92 0.16 -3.71
CA ALA A 57 10.45 1.48 -4.11
C ALA A 57 10.72 2.56 -3.06
N ARG A 58 10.64 2.22 -1.77
CA ARG A 58 10.96 3.14 -0.67
C ARG A 58 12.44 3.56 -0.70
N ARG A 59 13.34 2.60 -0.93
CA ARG A 59 14.82 2.76 -0.85
C ARG A 59 15.45 3.40 -2.09
N GLY A 60 14.89 3.20 -3.28
CA GLY A 60 15.32 3.89 -4.51
C GLY A 60 14.84 5.33 -4.52
#